data_AF-A0A3S0E095-F1
#
_entry.id   AF-A0A3S0E095-F1
#
_cell.length_a   1.000
_cell.length_b   1.000
_cell.length_c   1.000
_cell.angle_alpha   90.00
_cell.angle_beta   90.00
_cell.angle_gamma   90.00
#
_symmetry.space_group_name_H-M   'P 1'
#
loop_
_entity.id
_entity.type
_entity.pdbx_description
1 polymer ?
#
loop_
_entity_poly.entity_id
_entity_poly.type
_entity_poly.pdbx_seq_one_letter_code
_entity_poly.pdbx_strand_id
1 'polypeptide(L)' 'VVDFIQVFYSTYYWPAFNIADSAITVGAVLMVLDSMKKQPESSPAS' A
#
# COMPACT_ATOMS: atom_id res chain seq x y z
N VAL A 1 8.14 -13.61 -13.83
CA VAL A 1 7.44 -13.48 -12.54
C VAL A 1 6.27 -14.45 -12.58
N VAL A 2 5.97 -15.12 -11.47
CA VAL A 2 4.87 -16.09 -11.42
C VAL A 2 3.78 -15.53 -10.53
N ASP A 3 2.60 -15.39 -11.10
CA ASP A 3 1.41 -14.93 -10.40
C ASP A 3 0.58 -16.15 -10.02
N PHE A 4 0.17 -16.21 -8.76
CA PHE A 4 -0.46 -17.40 -8.19
C PHE A 4 -1.64 -17.07 -7.27
N ILE A 5 -1.88 -15.78 -6.98
CA ILE A 5 -3.01 -15.32 -6.20
C ILE A 5 -4.06 -14.76 -7.15
N GLN A 6 -5.25 -15.36 -7.14
CA GLN A 6 -6.39 -14.96 -7.96
C GLN A 6 -7.57 -14.66 -7.04
N VAL A 7 -8.04 -13.41 -7.05
CA VAL A 7 -9.22 -12.98 -6.29
C VAL A 7 -10.37 -12.78 -7.28
N PHE A 8 -11.58 -13.18 -6.90
CA PHE A 8 -12.76 -13.01 -7.73
C PHE A 8 -14.01 -12.81 -6.86
N TYR A 9 -15.02 -12.16 -7.44
CA TYR A 9 -16.33 -11.99 -6.84
C TYR A 9 -17.41 -12.16 -7.91
N SER A 10 -18.25 -13.19 -7.79
CA SER A 10 -19.22 -13.60 -8.81
C SER A 10 -18.53 -13.82 -10.16
N THR A 11 -18.86 -13.03 -11.19
CA THR A 11 -18.26 -13.08 -12.53
C THR A 11 -17.07 -12.13 -12.70
N TYR A 12 -16.74 -11.32 -11.70
CA TYR A 12 -15.62 -10.38 -11.76
C TYR A 12 -14.34 -11.01 -11.22
N TYR A 13 -13.28 -10.96 -12.02
CA TYR A 13 -11.96 -11.44 -11.67
C TYR A 13 -11.00 -10.26 -11.54
N TRP A 14 -10.37 -10.15 -10.39
CA TRP A 14 -9.25 -9.25 -10.22
C TRP A 14 -8.03 -9.81 -10.97
N PRO A 15 -7.13 -9.01 -11.55
CA PRO A 15 -5.91 -9.55 -12.15
C PRO A 15 -5.12 -10.44 -11.18
N ALA A 16 -4.58 -11.56 -11.65
CA ALA A 16 -3.71 -12.38 -10.82
C ALA A 16 -2.47 -11.59 -10.38
N PHE A 17 -1.98 -11.84 -9.16
CA PHE A 17 -0.82 -11.17 -8.59
C PHE A 17 0.01 -12.12 -7.73
N ASN A 18 1.16 -11.64 -7.27
CA ASN A 18 2.06 -12.36 -6.38
C ASN A 18 2.37 -11.57 -5.10
N ILE A 19 3.19 -12.17 -4.23
CA ILE A 19 3.56 -11.57 -2.95
C ILE A 19 4.44 -10.32 -3.11
N ALA A 20 5.27 -10.23 -4.15
CA ALA A 20 6.06 -9.03 -4.40
C ALA A 20 5.17 -7.83 -4.73
N ASP A 21 4.13 -8.03 -5.55
CA ASP A 21 3.16 -6.96 -5.88
C ASP A 21 2.41 -6.48 -4.63
N SER A 22 2.07 -7.41 -3.74
CA SER A 22 1.45 -7.10 -2.45
C SER A 22 2.38 -6.26 -1.57
N ALA A 23 3.67 -6.62 -1.49
CA ALA A 23 4.67 -5.86 -0.73
C ALA A 23 4.86 -4.45 -1.28
N ILE A 24 4.92 -4.29 -2.61
CA ILE A 24 5.01 -2.97 -3.26
C ILE A 24 3.77 -2.14 -2.97
N THR A 25 2.57 -2.72 -3.08
CA THR A 25 1.30 -2.03 -2.82
C THR A 25 1.21 -1.55 -1.38
N VAL A 26 1.54 -2.43 -0.42
CA VAL A 26 1.57 -2.07 1.01
C VAL A 26 2.61 -1.00 1.28
N GLY A 27 3.82 -1.13 0.74
CA GLY A 27 4.88 -0.13 0.89
C GLY A 27 4.48 1.24 0.36
N ALA A 28 3.86 1.30 -0.82
CA ALA A 28 3.36 2.54 -1.40
C ALA A 28 2.26 3.18 -0.54
N VAL A 29 1.30 2.38 -0.04
CA VAL A 29 0.26 2.85 0.89
C VAL A 29 0.89 3.42 2.17
N LEU A 30 1.87 2.73 2.75
CA LEU A 30 2.56 3.22 3.95
C LEU A 30 3.32 4.52 3.69
N MET A 31 4.00 4.67 2.55
CA MET A 31 4.67 5.92 2.17
C MET A 31 3.69 7.09 2.02
N VAL A 32 2.55 6.85 1.39
CA VAL A 32 1.48 7.85 1.26
C VAL A 32 0.93 8.23 2.63
N LEU A 33 0.61 7.25 3.48
CA LEU A 33 0.12 7.49 4.84
C LEU A 33 1.14 8.25 5.69
N ASP A 34 2.43 7.94 5.56
CA ASP A 34 3.49 8.64 6.26
C ASP A 34 3.63 10.09 5.79
N SER A 35 3.54 10.32 4.48
CA SER A 35 3.56 11.66 3.88
C SER A 35 2.39 12.55 4.34
N MET A 36 1.27 11.95 4.77
CA MET A 36 0.11 12.67 5.29
C MET A 36 0.21 13.00 6.79
N LYS A 37 1.17 12.43 7.53
CA LYS A 37 1.37 12.77 8.95
C LYS A 37 1.98 14.17 9.03
N LYS A 38 1.24 15.11 9.64
CA LYS A 38 1.82 16.41 10.03
C LYS A 38 2.88 16.16 11.11
N GLN A 39 4.07 16.73 10.95
CA GLN A 39 4.98 16.83 12.07
C GLN A 39 4.30 17.67 13.16
N PRO A 40 4.30 17.24 14.44
CA PRO A 40 3.95 18.14 15.51
C PRO A 40 4.89 19.33 15.39
N GLU A 41 4.32 20.52 15.22
CA GLU A 41 5.08 21.77 15.27
C GLU A 41 5.88 21.74 16.57
N SER A 42 7.20 21.55 16.47
CA SER A 42 8.08 21.84 17.58
C SER A 42 8.00 23.34 17.76
N SER A 43 7.12 23.81 18.65
CA SER A 43 7.09 25.20 19.08
C SER A 43 8.53 25.59 19.42
N PRO A 44 9.09 26.64 18.79
CA PRO A 44 10.41 27.10 19.15
C PRO A 44 10.31 27.57 20.60
N ALA A 45 10.95 26.83 21.50
CA ALA A 45 11.15 27.27 22.87
C ALA A 45 12.06 28.49 22.81
N SER A 46 11.42 29.66 22.94
CA SER A 46 11.93 30.95 23.44
C SER A 46 13.24 31.48 22.85
#